data_AF-A0A4Q6E9R9-F1
#
_entry.id   AF-A0A4Q6E9R9-F1
#
_cell.length_a   1.000
_cell.length_b   1.000
_cell.length_c   1.000
_cell.angle_alpha   90.00
_cell.angle_beta   90.00
_cell.angle_gamma   90.00
#
_symmetry.space_group_name_H-M   'P 1'
#
loop_
_entity.id
_entity.type
_entity.pdbx_description
1 polymer ?
#
loop_
_entity_poly.entity_id
_entity_poly.type
_entity_poly.pdbx_seq_one_letter_code
_entity_poly.pdbx_strand_id
1 'polypeptide(L)'
;NPLEVLRTPPDPASGKKEGSLDIFVKDPVLTKLTNRITTGRLGGLLEVRDRDIAGAQDKINKVAYLMAKEVNNIHRQGFGMDGVNGRDFFQEPTDINSAAESIHMSTDIENNLDAIAAAKDPSAQSDNRIAIALSGVGDLKGIAGDTNSSILDTYNSTVSELAVKTGANKRTMVFQKDVLTQMENTRDALVGVNLDEETANLVKFQHAYAASAKVMSVADELMQTVLNIIK
;
A
#
# COMPACT_ATOMS: atom_id res chain seq x y z
N ASN A 1 -16.30 3.25 -23.04
CA ASN A 1 -16.94 3.98 -21.92
C ASN A 1 -15.90 4.79 -21.19
N PRO A 2 -16.06 6.11 -21.07
CA PRO A 2 -15.07 6.92 -20.37
C PRO A 2 -15.05 6.51 -18.90
N LEU A 3 -13.85 6.23 -18.40
CA LEU A 3 -13.60 6.13 -16.97
C LEU A 3 -13.54 7.54 -16.41
N GLU A 4 -14.24 7.78 -15.31
CA GLU A 4 -14.23 9.05 -14.60
C GLU A 4 -13.59 8.85 -13.23
N VAL A 5 -12.72 9.77 -12.81
CA VAL A 5 -12.06 9.73 -11.50
C VAL A 5 -12.52 10.95 -10.72
N LEU A 6 -13.19 10.71 -9.60
CA LEU A 6 -13.83 11.78 -8.82
C LEU A 6 -13.37 11.69 -7.35
N ARG A 7 -13.20 12.83 -6.71
CA ARG A 7 -13.15 12.87 -5.24
C ARG A 7 -14.55 12.60 -4.72
N THR A 8 -14.62 11.73 -3.73
CA THR A 8 -15.89 11.36 -3.08
C THR A 8 -15.67 11.29 -1.57
N PRO A 9 -16.73 11.39 -0.76
CA PRO A 9 -16.65 11.32 0.70
C PRO A 9 -15.93 10.06 1.22
N PRO A 10 -15.44 10.05 2.48
CA PRO A 10 -14.87 8.85 3.08
C PRO A 10 -15.86 7.69 3.05
N ASP A 11 -15.33 6.47 2.97
CA ASP A 11 -16.10 5.24 2.96
C ASP A 11 -15.48 4.25 3.97
N PRO A 12 -16.00 4.21 5.22
CA PRO A 12 -15.47 3.36 6.27
C PRO A 12 -15.47 1.87 5.92
N ALA A 13 -16.38 1.41 5.05
CA ALA A 13 -16.47 -0.01 4.70
C ALA A 13 -15.31 -0.45 3.78
N SER A 14 -14.86 0.42 2.89
CA SER A 14 -13.68 0.18 2.06
C SER A 14 -12.36 0.58 2.74
N GLY A 15 -12.41 1.38 3.82
CA GLY A 15 -11.24 1.95 4.50
C GLY A 15 -10.74 3.23 3.83
N LYS A 16 -11.43 3.69 2.79
CA LYS A 16 -11.12 4.92 2.06
C LYS A 16 -11.30 6.15 2.95
N LYS A 17 -10.24 6.96 3.03
CA LYS A 17 -10.21 8.21 3.80
C LYS A 17 -10.75 9.41 3.02
N GLU A 18 -11.09 10.48 3.75
CA GLU A 18 -11.52 11.78 3.23
C GLU A 18 -10.59 12.26 2.10
N GLY A 19 -11.16 12.86 1.05
CA GLY A 19 -10.39 13.39 -0.07
C GLY A 19 -9.80 12.35 -1.04
N SER A 20 -9.94 11.04 -0.77
CA SER A 20 -9.47 9.98 -1.68
C SER A 20 -10.32 9.88 -2.96
N LEU A 21 -9.69 9.44 -4.05
CA LEU A 21 -10.32 9.33 -5.36
C LEU A 21 -11.04 7.99 -5.55
N ASP A 22 -12.22 8.03 -6.18
CA ASP A 22 -12.94 6.86 -6.67
C ASP A 22 -12.96 6.83 -8.20
N ILE A 23 -12.95 5.62 -8.75
CA ILE A 23 -13.01 5.35 -10.19
C ILE A 23 -14.43 4.92 -10.53
N PHE A 24 -14.98 5.53 -11.58
CA PHE A 24 -16.33 5.31 -12.07
C PHE A 24 -16.31 4.93 -13.55
N VAL A 25 -17.33 4.20 -13.98
CA VAL A 25 -17.65 3.99 -15.39
C VAL A 25 -19.00 4.65 -15.69
N LYS A 26 -19.07 5.37 -16.80
CA LYS A 26 -20.30 6.00 -17.28
C LYS A 26 -20.91 5.19 -18.41
N ASP A 27 -21.98 4.45 -18.12
CA ASP A 27 -22.82 3.74 -19.10
C ASP A 27 -24.12 3.17 -18.48
N PRO A 28 -25.34 3.66 -18.80
CA PRO A 28 -25.78 5.04 -18.98
C PRO A 28 -25.81 5.86 -17.67
N VAL A 29 -25.58 5.20 -16.52
CA VAL A 29 -25.50 5.80 -15.18
C VAL A 29 -24.06 5.71 -14.68
N LEU A 30 -23.64 6.71 -13.90
CA LEU A 30 -22.32 6.71 -13.27
C LEU A 30 -22.26 5.62 -12.19
N THR A 31 -21.43 4.59 -12.40
CA THR A 31 -21.32 3.44 -11.49
C THR A 31 -19.93 3.37 -10.88
N LYS A 32 -19.85 3.30 -9.53
CA LYS A 32 -18.58 3.16 -8.81
C LYS A 32 -17.92 1.80 -9.14
N LEU A 33 -16.68 1.86 -9.60
CA LEU A 33 -15.87 0.71 -9.98
C LEU A 33 -14.74 0.43 -8.99
N THR A 34 -14.31 1.42 -8.19
CA THR A 34 -13.16 1.29 -7.26
C THR A 34 -13.17 -0.04 -6.49
N ASN A 35 -14.27 -0.36 -5.82
CA ASN A 35 -14.37 -1.55 -4.95
C ASN A 35 -14.42 -2.87 -5.74
N ARG A 36 -14.59 -2.81 -7.06
CA ARG A 36 -14.59 -3.98 -7.97
C ARG A 36 -13.20 -4.24 -8.56
N ILE A 37 -12.27 -3.30 -8.43
CA ILE A 37 -10.90 -3.44 -8.94
C ILE A 37 -10.04 -4.05 -7.83
N THR A 38 -9.93 -5.37 -7.83
CA THR A 38 -9.19 -6.13 -6.80
C THR A 38 -7.91 -6.77 -7.32
N THR A 39 -7.64 -6.69 -8.63
CA THR A 39 -6.51 -7.37 -9.27
C THR A 39 -5.62 -6.40 -10.05
N GLY A 40 -4.45 -6.90 -10.44
CA GLY A 40 -3.46 -6.15 -11.18
C GLY A 40 -2.86 -5.00 -10.36
N ARG A 41 -2.07 -4.16 -11.03
CA ARG A 41 -1.36 -3.05 -10.40
C ARG A 41 -2.32 -2.03 -9.76
N LEU A 42 -3.46 -1.77 -10.40
CA LEU A 42 -4.43 -0.79 -9.90
C LEU A 42 -5.14 -1.29 -8.64
N GLY A 43 -5.54 -2.56 -8.59
CA GLY A 43 -6.12 -3.17 -7.38
C GLY A 43 -5.14 -3.16 -6.21
N GLY A 44 -3.86 -3.48 -6.47
CA GLY A 44 -2.81 -3.38 -5.45
C GLY A 44 -2.59 -1.96 -4.92
N LEU A 45 -2.64 -0.94 -5.79
CA LEU A 45 -2.54 0.46 -5.36
C LEU A 45 -3.74 0.89 -4.51
N LEU A 46 -4.94 0.45 -4.86
CA LEU A 46 -6.15 0.71 -4.09
C LEU A 46 -6.10 0.01 -2.72
N GLU A 47 -5.61 -1.23 -2.66
CA GLU A 47 -5.41 -1.96 -1.39
C GLU A 47 -4.42 -1.21 -0.48
N VAL A 48 -3.26 -0.80 -1.00
CA VAL A 48 -2.27 -0.06 -0.21
C VAL A 48 -2.86 1.25 0.31
N ARG A 49 -3.60 1.99 -0.53
CA ARG A 49 -4.18 3.27 -0.13
C ARG A 49 -5.30 3.09 0.91
N ASP A 50 -6.27 2.24 0.63
CA ASP A 50 -7.53 2.15 1.38
C ASP A 50 -7.44 1.19 2.58
N ARG A 51 -6.44 0.31 2.63
CA ARG A 51 -6.24 -0.61 3.76
C ARG A 51 -4.98 -0.29 4.52
N ASP A 52 -3.83 -0.28 3.85
CA ASP A 52 -2.53 -0.22 4.54
C ASP A 52 -2.26 1.16 5.12
N ILE A 53 -2.32 2.18 4.27
CA ILE A 53 -2.10 3.58 4.66
C ILE A 53 -3.22 4.04 5.59
N ALA A 54 -4.48 3.74 5.23
CA ALA A 54 -5.64 4.07 6.05
C ALA A 54 -5.53 3.51 7.48
N GLY A 55 -5.17 2.22 7.62
CA GLY A 55 -4.98 1.60 8.93
C GLY A 55 -3.78 2.14 9.70
N ALA A 56 -2.68 2.46 9.01
CA ALA A 56 -1.53 3.11 9.64
C ALA A 56 -1.86 4.52 10.15
N GLN A 57 -2.62 5.30 9.37
CA GLN A 57 -3.10 6.62 9.78
C GLN A 57 -3.94 6.54 11.04
N ASP A 58 -4.88 5.59 11.13
CA ASP A 58 -5.72 5.41 12.31
C ASP A 58 -4.91 5.10 13.58
N LYS A 59 -3.87 4.30 13.45
CA LYS A 59 -2.99 3.98 14.59
C LYS A 59 -2.11 5.16 15.01
N ILE A 60 -1.58 5.92 14.05
CA ILE A 60 -0.80 7.14 14.34
C ILE A 60 -1.69 8.20 14.99
N ASN A 61 -2.91 8.35 14.50
CA ASN A 61 -3.95 9.19 15.09
C ASN A 61 -4.26 8.78 16.52
N LYS A 62 -4.46 7.48 16.80
CA LYS A 62 -4.61 6.96 18.16
C LYS A 62 -3.39 7.31 19.03
N VAL A 63 -2.17 7.13 18.54
CA VAL A 63 -0.93 7.48 19.28
C VAL A 63 -0.92 8.97 19.66
N ALA A 64 -1.18 9.86 18.70
CA ALA A 64 -1.21 11.30 18.95
C ALA A 64 -2.30 11.70 19.94
N TYR A 65 -3.50 11.13 19.79
CA TYR A 65 -4.63 11.36 20.69
C TYR A 65 -4.29 10.97 22.13
N LEU A 66 -3.77 9.75 22.34
CA LEU A 66 -3.40 9.25 23.66
C LEU A 66 -2.24 10.04 24.27
N MET A 67 -1.23 10.37 23.47
CA MET A 67 -0.09 11.18 23.90
C MET A 67 -0.53 12.55 24.40
N ALA A 68 -1.32 13.28 23.62
CA ALA A 68 -1.79 14.60 24.01
C ALA A 68 -2.61 14.55 25.30
N LYS A 69 -3.52 13.58 25.42
CA LYS A 69 -4.37 13.45 26.61
C LYS A 69 -3.60 13.06 27.86
N GLU A 70 -2.68 12.12 27.78
CA GLU A 70 -1.91 11.71 28.97
C GLU A 70 -0.85 12.72 29.39
N VAL A 71 -0.21 13.40 28.41
CA VAL A 71 0.65 14.53 28.74
C VAL A 71 -0.16 15.61 29.44
N ASN A 72 -1.34 15.98 28.94
CA ASN A 72 -2.22 16.94 29.60
C ASN A 72 -2.65 16.47 30.99
N ASN A 73 -3.05 15.21 31.13
CA ASN A 73 -3.45 14.62 32.41
C ASN A 73 -2.35 14.73 33.48
N ILE A 74 -1.10 14.46 33.11
CA ILE A 74 0.06 14.59 34.01
C ILE A 74 0.40 16.08 34.23
N HIS A 75 0.43 16.89 33.17
CA HIS A 75 0.80 18.30 33.20
C HIS A 75 -0.14 19.13 34.08
N ARG A 76 -1.46 18.88 34.01
CA ARG A 76 -2.49 19.53 34.86
C ARG A 76 -2.22 19.34 36.36
N GLN A 77 -1.51 18.28 36.74
CA GLN A 77 -1.21 17.97 38.15
C GLN A 77 0.01 18.73 38.71
N GLY A 78 0.72 19.47 37.85
CA GLY A 78 1.90 20.24 38.19
C GLY A 78 1.67 21.74 38.25
N PHE A 79 2.73 22.46 38.57
CA PHE A 79 2.80 23.92 38.61
C PHE A 79 3.87 24.43 37.65
N GLY A 80 3.52 25.48 36.90
CA GLY A 80 4.48 26.29 36.15
C GLY A 80 5.35 27.16 37.05
N MET A 81 6.36 27.81 36.47
CA MET A 81 7.19 28.80 37.16
C MET A 81 6.40 30.05 37.57
N ASP A 82 5.27 30.31 36.90
CA ASP A 82 4.32 31.35 37.28
C ASP A 82 3.39 30.95 38.45
N GLY A 83 3.58 29.74 39.01
CA GLY A 83 2.86 29.24 40.17
C GLY A 83 1.43 28.77 39.87
N VAL A 84 1.03 28.70 38.59
CA VAL A 84 -0.31 28.27 38.18
C VAL A 84 -0.31 26.78 37.83
N ASN A 85 -1.40 26.09 38.17
CA ASN A 85 -1.63 24.68 37.87
C ASN A 85 -2.82 24.46 36.93
N GLY A 86 -3.09 23.18 36.58
CA GLY A 86 -4.30 22.80 35.87
C GLY A 86 -4.33 23.15 34.38
N ARG A 87 -3.19 23.55 33.80
CA ARG A 87 -3.07 23.88 32.38
C ARG A 87 -2.77 22.67 31.51
N ASP A 88 -3.18 22.76 30.27
CA ASP A 88 -2.84 21.80 29.23
C ASP A 88 -1.50 22.10 28.59
N PHE A 89 -0.75 21.05 28.23
CA PHE A 89 0.46 21.19 27.45
C PHE A 89 0.14 21.25 25.95
N PHE A 90 -0.72 20.34 25.49
CA PHE A 90 -1.26 20.29 24.13
C PHE A 90 -2.70 20.80 24.09
N GLN A 91 -3.12 21.40 23.00
CA GLN A 91 -4.55 21.62 22.77
C GLN A 91 -5.27 20.25 22.80
N GLU A 92 -6.23 20.06 23.70
CA GLU A 92 -6.84 18.75 23.89
C GLU A 92 -7.56 18.30 22.60
N PRO A 93 -7.17 17.16 22.01
CA PRO A 93 -7.75 16.72 20.75
C PRO A 93 -9.20 16.26 20.97
N THR A 94 -10.11 16.77 20.14
CA THR A 94 -11.54 16.46 20.22
C THR A 94 -11.95 15.27 19.35
N ASP A 95 -11.20 15.00 18.28
CA ASP A 95 -11.42 13.88 17.38
C ASP A 95 -10.16 13.00 17.34
N ILE A 96 -10.34 11.71 17.59
CA ILE A 96 -9.27 10.73 17.49
C ILE A 96 -8.79 10.58 16.05
N ASN A 97 -9.66 10.71 15.05
CA ASN A 97 -9.36 10.41 13.65
C ASN A 97 -8.54 11.49 12.93
N SER A 98 -8.34 12.64 13.56
CA SER A 98 -7.51 13.74 13.05
C SER A 98 -6.44 14.16 14.03
N ALA A 99 -6.28 13.46 15.16
CA ALA A 99 -5.44 13.89 16.26
C ALA A 99 -3.97 14.09 15.86
N ALA A 100 -3.43 13.27 14.95
CA ALA A 100 -2.07 13.43 14.48
C ALA A 100 -1.88 14.66 13.57
N GLU A 101 -2.93 15.06 12.85
CA GLU A 101 -2.92 16.27 12.03
C GLU A 101 -3.09 17.53 12.88
N SER A 102 -3.93 17.46 13.91
CA SER A 102 -4.31 18.61 14.72
C SER A 102 -3.49 18.78 16.00
N ILE A 103 -2.51 17.92 16.29
CA ILE A 103 -1.72 18.02 17.53
C ILE A 103 -0.84 19.28 17.51
N HIS A 104 -1.01 20.14 18.51
CA HIS A 104 -0.23 21.35 18.71
C HIS A 104 -0.23 21.74 20.20
N MET A 105 0.66 22.64 20.59
CA MET A 105 0.75 23.13 21.97
C MET A 105 -0.50 23.93 22.33
N SER A 106 -0.85 23.99 23.61
CA SER A 106 -1.94 24.85 24.07
C SER A 106 -1.53 26.33 23.97
N THR A 107 -2.50 27.22 23.83
CA THR A 107 -2.24 28.67 23.78
C THR A 107 -1.55 29.20 25.04
N ASP A 108 -1.76 28.55 26.19
CA ASP A 108 -1.11 28.93 27.44
C ASP A 108 0.40 28.68 27.38
N ILE A 109 0.81 27.54 26.83
CA ILE A 109 2.24 27.19 26.66
C ILE A 109 2.86 27.96 25.49
N GLU A 110 2.13 28.12 24.38
CA GLU A 110 2.63 28.86 23.21
C GLU A 110 2.99 30.31 23.53
N ASN A 111 2.19 30.96 24.39
CA ASN A 111 2.40 32.35 24.75
C ASN A 111 3.32 32.55 25.95
N ASN A 112 3.51 31.51 26.78
CA ASN A 112 4.34 31.60 27.98
C ASN A 112 5.01 30.27 28.33
N LEU A 113 6.33 30.19 28.17
CA LEU A 113 7.08 28.99 28.55
C LEU A 113 7.16 28.77 30.06
N ASP A 114 6.96 29.81 30.87
CA ASP A 114 6.87 29.68 32.34
C ASP A 114 5.61 28.90 32.76
N ALA A 115 4.66 28.71 31.84
CA ALA A 115 3.46 27.91 32.07
C ALA A 115 3.71 26.39 32.02
N ILE A 116 4.91 25.95 31.61
CA ILE A 116 5.25 24.51 31.57
C ILE A 116 5.34 23.97 33.00
N ALA A 117 4.42 23.08 33.34
CA ALA A 117 4.25 22.51 34.67
C ALA A 117 5.23 21.35 34.90
N ALA A 118 6.43 21.66 35.38
CA ALA A 118 7.47 20.66 35.69
C ALA A 118 7.51 20.25 37.18
N ALA A 119 7.05 21.14 38.07
CA ALA A 119 7.08 20.94 39.52
C ALA A 119 5.76 20.35 40.04
N LYS A 120 5.81 19.52 41.08
CA LYS A 120 4.61 19.05 41.80
C LYS A 120 4.25 19.97 42.96
N ASP A 121 5.25 20.56 43.59
CA ASP A 121 5.13 21.53 44.68
C ASP A 121 5.84 22.83 44.27
N PRO A 122 5.11 23.97 44.17
CA PRO A 122 5.69 25.24 43.74
C PRO A 122 6.69 25.83 44.75
N SER A 123 6.69 25.36 46.01
CA SER A 123 7.60 25.83 47.06
C SER A 123 8.90 25.02 47.13
N ALA A 124 8.94 23.85 46.50
CA ALA A 124 10.10 23.00 46.50
C ALA A 124 11.11 23.44 45.42
N GLN A 125 12.30 23.85 45.85
CA GLN A 125 13.35 24.26 44.93
C GLN A 125 13.76 23.08 44.03
N SER A 126 13.80 23.34 42.72
CA SER A 126 14.22 22.37 41.69
C SER A 126 13.35 21.11 41.60
N ASP A 127 12.08 21.17 42.02
CA ASP A 127 11.16 20.05 41.87
C ASP A 127 10.87 19.76 40.39
N ASN A 128 11.16 18.53 39.97
CA ASN A 128 10.97 18.05 38.61
C ASN A 128 10.11 16.77 38.56
N ARG A 129 9.35 16.47 39.62
CA ARG A 129 8.56 15.23 39.72
C ARG A 129 7.55 15.06 38.58
N ILE A 130 6.96 16.16 38.08
CA ILE A 130 6.03 16.10 36.93
C ILE A 130 6.80 15.84 35.63
N ALA A 131 7.97 16.46 35.45
CA ALA A 131 8.83 16.17 34.31
C ALA A 131 9.29 14.69 34.29
N ILE A 132 9.61 14.12 35.46
CA ILE A 132 9.91 12.69 35.60
C ILE A 132 8.68 11.84 35.24
N ALA A 133 7.49 12.19 35.73
CA ALA A 133 6.27 11.48 35.38
C ALA A 133 5.98 11.53 33.87
N LEU A 134 6.19 12.69 33.23
CA LEU A 134 6.05 12.86 31.78
C LEU A 134 7.04 12.01 31.00
N SER A 135 8.27 11.81 31.51
CA SER A 135 9.25 10.95 30.84
C SER A 135 8.78 9.49 30.70
N GLY A 136 7.93 9.02 31.61
CA GLY A 136 7.35 7.67 31.59
C GLY A 136 6.02 7.56 30.84
N VAL A 137 5.50 8.66 30.24
CA VAL A 137 4.16 8.68 29.63
C VAL A 137 3.99 7.62 28.53
N GLY A 138 5.07 7.32 27.80
CA GLY A 138 5.07 6.34 26.72
C GLY A 138 4.81 4.90 27.18
N ASP A 139 5.17 4.57 28.42
CA ASP A 139 5.07 3.23 29.01
C ASP A 139 3.80 3.00 29.84
N LEU A 140 3.02 4.06 30.07
CA LEU A 140 1.78 3.97 30.82
C LEU A 140 0.77 3.08 30.09
N LYS A 141 0.20 2.12 30.82
CA LYS A 141 -0.84 1.21 30.34
C LYS A 141 -2.20 1.62 30.89
N GLY A 142 -3.28 1.17 30.25
CA GLY A 142 -4.63 1.48 30.70
C GLY A 142 -5.17 2.81 30.22
N ILE A 143 -4.54 3.39 29.20
CA ILE A 143 -4.88 4.72 28.68
C ILE A 143 -6.17 4.64 27.87
N ALA A 144 -7.10 5.58 28.12
CA ALA A 144 -8.36 5.75 27.39
C ALA A 144 -9.21 4.47 27.23
N GLY A 145 -9.23 3.61 28.25
CA GLY A 145 -10.04 2.38 28.27
C GLY A 145 -9.38 1.17 27.60
N ASP A 146 -8.17 1.32 27.06
CA ASP A 146 -7.36 0.20 26.54
C ASP A 146 -6.46 -0.33 27.66
N THR A 147 -6.97 -1.33 28.40
CA THR A 147 -6.39 -1.76 29.68
C THR A 147 -4.95 -2.32 29.56
N ASN A 148 -4.51 -2.74 28.37
CA ASN A 148 -3.32 -3.57 28.23
C ASN A 148 -2.19 -3.01 27.34
N SER A 149 -2.43 -1.95 26.56
CA SER A 149 -1.41 -1.37 25.67
C SER A 149 -0.94 0.00 26.14
N SER A 150 0.37 0.24 26.06
CA SER A 150 0.92 1.60 26.17
C SER A 150 0.90 2.36 24.84
N ILE A 151 1.23 3.65 24.88
CA ILE A 151 1.43 4.47 23.67
C ILE A 151 2.55 3.88 22.82
N LEU A 152 3.66 3.49 23.46
CA LEU A 152 4.80 2.86 22.79
C LEU A 152 4.45 1.49 22.22
N ASP A 153 3.64 0.68 22.91
CA ASP A 153 3.18 -0.62 22.39
C ASP A 153 2.34 -0.43 21.11
N THR A 154 1.45 0.57 21.11
CA THR A 154 0.62 0.91 19.94
C THR A 154 1.49 1.39 18.76
N TYR A 155 2.49 2.23 19.03
CA TYR A 155 3.42 2.68 18.00
C TYR A 155 4.27 1.52 17.45
N ASN A 156 4.89 0.73 18.32
CA ASN A 156 5.77 -0.37 17.95
C ASN A 156 5.04 -1.49 17.19
N SER A 157 3.81 -1.80 17.59
CA SER A 157 2.97 -2.77 16.88
C SER A 157 2.60 -2.30 15.48
N THR A 158 2.34 -1.00 15.30
CA THR A 158 2.09 -0.40 13.97
C THR A 158 3.28 -0.57 13.04
N VAL A 159 4.49 -0.23 13.52
CA VAL A 159 5.73 -0.37 12.74
C VAL A 159 6.01 -1.84 12.43
N SER A 160 5.80 -2.73 13.40
CA SER A 160 6.02 -4.17 13.25
C SER A 160 5.05 -4.80 12.25
N GLU A 161 3.78 -4.44 12.30
CA GLU A 161 2.77 -4.93 11.34
C GLU A 161 3.10 -4.49 9.91
N LEU A 162 3.50 -3.23 9.72
CA LEU A 162 3.94 -2.73 8.43
C LEU A 162 5.18 -3.48 7.94
N ALA A 163 6.16 -3.72 8.81
CA ALA A 163 7.37 -4.47 8.46
C ALA A 163 7.05 -5.93 8.05
N VAL A 164 6.18 -6.61 8.80
CA VAL A 164 5.75 -7.98 8.47
C VAL A 164 4.98 -8.01 7.15
N LYS A 165 4.05 -7.07 6.94
CA LYS A 165 3.25 -6.99 5.71
C LYS A 165 4.10 -6.69 4.49
N THR A 166 5.02 -5.73 4.57
CA THR A 166 5.94 -5.41 3.47
C THR A 166 6.86 -6.57 3.15
N GLY A 167 7.40 -7.25 4.17
CA GLY A 167 8.22 -8.45 4.00
C GLY A 167 7.44 -9.60 3.35
N ALA A 168 6.19 -9.84 3.76
CA ALA A 168 5.31 -10.83 3.16
C ALA A 168 5.01 -10.51 1.69
N ASN A 169 4.61 -9.26 1.39
CA ASN A 169 4.34 -8.81 0.03
C ASN A 169 5.57 -8.91 -0.87
N LYS A 170 6.77 -8.62 -0.34
CA LYS A 170 8.02 -8.76 -1.10
C LYS A 170 8.30 -10.22 -1.44
N ARG A 171 8.10 -11.16 -0.50
CA ARG A 171 8.25 -12.60 -0.76
C ARG A 171 7.24 -13.10 -1.79
N THR A 172 5.97 -12.71 -1.65
CA THR A 172 4.91 -13.06 -2.61
C THR A 172 5.21 -12.54 -4.01
N MET A 173 5.70 -11.29 -4.13
CA MET A 173 6.11 -10.71 -5.41
C MET A 173 7.24 -11.49 -6.08
N VAL A 174 8.27 -11.89 -5.32
CA VAL A 174 9.36 -12.72 -5.85
C VAL A 174 8.82 -14.07 -6.32
N PHE A 175 8.02 -14.74 -5.49
CA PHE A 175 7.40 -16.01 -5.85
C PHE A 175 6.54 -15.92 -7.13
N GLN A 176 5.70 -14.90 -7.26
CA GLN A 176 4.88 -14.70 -8.46
C GLN A 176 5.75 -14.45 -9.71
N LYS A 177 6.89 -13.75 -9.56
CA LYS A 177 7.83 -13.54 -10.65
C LYS A 177 8.52 -14.85 -11.08
N ASP A 178 8.86 -15.71 -10.13
CA ASP A 178 9.46 -17.01 -10.43
C ASP A 178 8.46 -17.92 -11.16
N VAL A 179 7.19 -17.94 -10.73
CA VAL A 179 6.11 -18.66 -11.42
C VAL A 179 5.91 -18.13 -12.84
N LEU A 180 5.91 -16.80 -13.03
CA LEU A 180 5.83 -16.20 -14.36
C LEU A 180 7.00 -16.64 -15.25
N THR A 181 8.22 -16.58 -14.74
CA THR A 181 9.43 -16.99 -15.47
C THR A 181 9.35 -18.48 -15.86
N GLN A 182 8.87 -19.34 -14.96
CA GLN A 182 8.68 -20.76 -15.24
C GLN A 182 7.63 -20.98 -16.34
N MET A 183 6.52 -20.25 -16.30
CA MET A 183 5.47 -20.32 -17.32
C MET A 183 5.96 -19.82 -18.68
N GLU A 184 6.75 -18.76 -18.72
CA GLU A 184 7.39 -18.25 -19.93
C GLU A 184 8.34 -19.29 -20.53
N ASN A 185 9.20 -19.89 -19.72
CA ASN A 185 10.11 -20.96 -20.17
C ASN A 185 9.35 -22.19 -20.71
N THR A 186 8.27 -22.62 -20.04
CA THR A 186 7.45 -23.75 -20.51
C THR A 186 6.72 -23.40 -21.81
N ARG A 187 6.20 -22.18 -21.93
CA ARG A 187 5.57 -21.71 -23.17
C ARG A 187 6.57 -21.71 -24.31
N ASP A 188 7.77 -21.17 -24.09
CA ASP A 188 8.82 -21.08 -25.10
C ASP A 188 9.37 -22.46 -25.47
N ALA A 189 9.32 -23.45 -24.57
CA ALA A 189 9.67 -24.84 -24.90
C ALA A 189 8.62 -25.56 -25.76
N LEU A 190 7.32 -25.25 -25.57
CA LEU A 190 6.22 -25.92 -26.29
C LEU A 190 5.84 -25.21 -27.60
N VAL A 191 5.91 -23.89 -27.61
CA VAL A 191 5.45 -23.01 -28.71
C VAL A 191 6.63 -22.27 -29.35
N GLY A 192 7.84 -22.45 -28.82
CA GLY A 192 9.04 -21.89 -29.42
C GLY A 192 9.29 -22.48 -30.80
N VAL A 193 9.57 -21.60 -31.75
CA VAL A 193 9.97 -21.97 -33.10
C VAL A 193 11.48 -22.09 -33.13
N ASN A 194 12.00 -23.27 -33.46
CA ASN A 194 13.42 -23.44 -33.73
C ASN A 194 13.71 -23.08 -35.18
N LEU A 195 14.37 -21.93 -35.40
CA LEU A 195 14.70 -21.44 -36.73
C LEU A 195 15.54 -22.43 -37.54
N ASP A 196 16.37 -23.25 -36.90
CA ASP A 196 17.19 -24.25 -37.60
C ASP A 196 16.32 -25.42 -38.09
N GLU A 197 15.32 -25.84 -37.31
CA GLU A 197 14.37 -26.88 -37.69
C GLU A 197 13.41 -26.38 -38.78
N GLU A 198 12.88 -25.17 -38.65
CA GLU A 198 12.08 -24.53 -39.70
C GLU A 198 12.90 -24.33 -40.99
N THR A 199 14.18 -23.96 -40.89
CA THR A 199 15.05 -23.82 -42.06
C THR A 199 15.34 -25.17 -42.70
N ALA A 200 15.58 -26.22 -41.91
CA ALA A 200 15.75 -27.59 -42.42
C ALA A 200 14.48 -28.09 -43.12
N ASN A 201 13.30 -27.84 -42.54
CA ASN A 201 12.01 -28.16 -43.14
C ASN A 201 11.78 -27.36 -44.42
N LEU A 202 12.12 -26.08 -44.45
CA LEU A 202 12.02 -25.21 -45.62
C LEU A 202 12.92 -25.73 -46.75
N VAL A 203 14.18 -26.08 -46.46
CA VAL A 203 15.10 -26.69 -47.43
C VAL A 203 14.56 -28.02 -47.94
N LYS A 204 14.00 -28.85 -47.05
CA LYS A 204 13.33 -30.12 -47.43
C LYS A 204 12.14 -29.88 -48.36
N PHE A 205 11.29 -28.89 -48.08
CA PHE A 205 10.16 -28.53 -48.94
C PHE A 205 10.61 -27.96 -50.28
N GLN A 206 11.69 -27.18 -50.33
CA GLN A 206 12.31 -26.71 -51.57
C GLN A 206 12.81 -27.89 -52.43
N HIS A 207 13.50 -28.85 -51.83
CA HIS A 207 13.95 -30.06 -52.54
C HIS A 207 12.79 -30.92 -53.02
N ALA A 208 11.75 -31.11 -52.19
CA ALA A 208 10.56 -31.87 -52.57
C ALA A 208 9.79 -31.20 -53.72
N TYR A 209 9.70 -29.87 -53.72
CA TYR A 209 9.10 -29.10 -54.81
C TYR A 209 9.89 -29.24 -56.11
N ALA A 210 11.22 -29.09 -56.06
CA ALA A 210 12.08 -29.27 -57.23
C ALA A 210 12.02 -30.70 -57.79
N ALA A 211 11.98 -31.71 -56.92
CA ALA A 211 11.80 -33.11 -57.32
C ALA A 211 10.42 -33.33 -57.98
N SER A 212 9.35 -32.78 -57.40
CA SER A 212 7.99 -32.87 -57.97
C SER A 212 7.89 -32.18 -59.33
N ALA A 213 8.52 -31.02 -59.50
CA ALA A 213 8.61 -30.33 -60.78
C ALA A 213 9.33 -31.17 -61.83
N LYS A 214 10.41 -31.87 -61.45
CA LYS A 214 11.13 -32.77 -62.35
C LYS A 214 10.32 -34.00 -62.74
N VAL A 215 9.56 -34.58 -61.82
CA VAL A 215 8.60 -35.67 -62.12
C VAL A 215 7.55 -35.19 -63.11
N MET A 216 7.03 -33.96 -62.95
CA MET A 216 6.09 -33.37 -63.90
C MET A 216 6.71 -33.22 -65.29
N SER A 217 7.94 -32.71 -65.38
CA SER A 217 8.65 -32.60 -66.68
C SER A 217 8.86 -33.95 -67.35
N VAL A 218 9.21 -35.00 -66.59
CA VAL A 218 9.35 -36.36 -67.13
C VAL A 218 7.98 -36.92 -67.56
N ALA A 219 6.92 -36.66 -66.81
CA ALA A 219 5.57 -37.05 -67.20
C ALA A 219 5.11 -36.34 -68.49
N ASP A 220 5.41 -35.04 -68.63
CA ASP A 220 5.16 -34.29 -69.87
C ASP A 220 5.95 -34.87 -71.06
N GLU A 221 7.22 -35.21 -70.87
CA GLU A 221 8.04 -35.87 -71.90
C GLU A 221 7.48 -37.25 -72.30
N LEU A 222 7.06 -38.06 -71.32
CA LEU A 222 6.43 -39.35 -71.58
C LEU A 222 5.09 -39.18 -72.29
N MET A 223 4.28 -38.21 -71.90
CA MET A 223 3.00 -37.90 -72.54
C MET A 223 3.21 -37.46 -73.99
N GLN A 224 4.19 -36.59 -74.26
CA GLN A 224 4.56 -36.19 -75.61
C GLN A 224 5.07 -37.38 -76.43
N THR A 225 5.85 -38.27 -75.83
CA THR A 225 6.35 -39.49 -76.50
C THR A 225 5.19 -40.42 -76.87
N VAL A 226 4.26 -40.68 -75.95
CA VAL A 226 3.05 -41.49 -76.23
C VAL A 226 2.20 -40.85 -77.32
N LEU A 227 1.98 -39.53 -77.27
CA LEU A 227 1.22 -38.81 -78.30
C LEU A 227 1.89 -38.84 -79.68
N ASN A 228 3.23 -38.84 -79.73
CA ASN A 228 3.98 -38.93 -80.98
C ASN A 228 4.00 -40.35 -81.57
N ILE A 229 3.79 -41.40 -80.76
CA ILE A 229 3.68 -42.80 -81.22
C ILE A 229 2.27 -43.11 -81.77
N ILE A 230 1.24 -42.37 -81.35
CA ILE A 230 -0.16 -42.56 -81.78
C ILE A 230 -0.50 -41.77 -83.06
N LYS A 231 0.44 -40.97 -83.59
CA LYS A 231 0.36 -40.38 -84.93
C LYS A 231 0.99 -41.27 -85.98
#